data_AF-A0A2N5WWT6-F1
#
_entry.id   AF-A0A2N5WWT6-F1
#
_cell.length_a   1.000
_cell.length_b   1.000
_cell.length_c   1.000
_cell.angle_alpha   90.00
_cell.angle_beta   90.00
_cell.angle_gamma   90.00
#
_symmetry.space_group_name_H-M   'P 1'
#
loop_
_entity.id
_entity.type
_entity.pdbx_description
1 polymer ?
#
loop_
_entity_poly.entity_id
_entity_poly.type
_entity_poly.pdbx_seq_one_letter_code
_entity_poly.pdbx_strand_id
1 'polypeptide(L)' 'MSNPVTIISDKVVRMLNSIVYLVICASHRNGSTSVDITRSLGGLAPVHADIYHQGMVERALEDLQREGRVARAGSRWYRV' A
#
# COMPACT_ATOMS: atom_id res chain seq x y z
N MET A 1 0.09 28.07 10.98
CA MET A 1 1.34 27.56 10.37
C MET A 1 1.32 26.04 10.50
N SER A 2 1.43 25.31 9.39
CA SER A 2 1.41 23.84 9.43
C SER A 2 2.69 23.30 10.07
N ASN A 3 2.56 22.34 10.99
CA ASN A 3 3.69 21.71 11.65
C ASN A 3 4.55 20.95 10.62
N PRO A 4 5.88 21.22 10.51
CA PRO A 4 6.78 20.52 9.60
C PRO A 4 6.72 19.00 9.70
N VAL A 5 6.51 18.48 10.92
CA VAL A 5 6.35 17.04 11.16
C VAL A 5 5.14 16.50 10.41
N THR A 6 4.00 17.20 10.48
CA THR A 6 2.77 16.80 9.77
C THR A 6 2.96 16.79 8.26
N ILE A 7 3.70 17.76 7.71
CA ILE A 7 3.99 17.83 6.27
C ILE A 7 4.82 16.61 5.83
N ILE A 8 5.86 16.28 6.60
CA ILE A 8 6.72 15.13 6.28
C ILE A 8 5.94 13.83 6.42
N SER A 9 5.12 13.68 7.47
CA SER A 9 4.28 12.50 7.66
C SER A 9 3.28 12.31 6.52
N ASP A 10 2.60 13.37 6.07
CA ASP A 10 1.66 13.28 4.94
C ASP A 10 2.37 12.82 3.67
N LYS A 11 3.57 13.35 3.40
CA LYS A 11 4.38 12.92 2.26
C LYS A 11 4.74 11.43 2.33
N VAL A 12 5.16 10.96 3.51
CA VAL A 12 5.52 9.54 3.70
C VAL A 12 4.31 8.63 3.48
N VAL A 13 3.14 9.00 4.02
CA VAL A 13 1.88 8.26 3.82
C VAL A 13 1.50 8.21 2.34
N ARG A 14 1.59 9.34 1.62
CA ARG A 14 1.31 9.36 0.17
C ARG A 14 2.29 8.51 -0.64
N MET A 15 3.57 8.54 -0.29
CA MET A 15 4.57 7.68 -0.93
C MET A 15 4.25 6.21 -0.72
N LEU A 16 3.89 5.83 0.50
CA LEU A 16 3.50 4.47 0.87
C LEU A 16 2.26 4.00 0.11
N ASN A 17 1.20 4.80 0.07
CA ASN A 17 -0.01 4.50 -0.71
C ASN A 17 0.32 4.34 -2.20
N SER A 18 1.24 5.17 -2.72
CA SER A 18 1.69 5.06 -4.11
C SER A 18 2.42 3.75 -4.40
N ILE A 19 3.33 3.32 -3.53
CA ILE A 19 4.06 2.06 -3.70
C ILE A 19 3.11 0.87 -3.61
N VAL A 20 2.19 0.84 -2.63
CA VAL A 20 1.17 -0.21 -2.51
C VAL A 20 0.31 -0.29 -3.78
N TYR A 21 -0.12 0.85 -4.30
CA TYR A 21 -0.90 0.89 -5.53
C TYR A 21 -0.11 0.36 -6.74
N LEU A 22 1.18 0.69 -6.85
CA LEU A 22 2.04 0.17 -7.93
C LEU A 22 2.19 -1.34 -7.87
N VAL A 23 2.32 -1.93 -6.68
CA VAL A 23 2.36 -3.39 -6.51
C VAL A 23 1.06 -4.05 -6.97
N ILE A 24 -0.09 -3.43 -6.69
CA ILE A 24 -1.39 -3.92 -7.18
C ILE A 24 -1.47 -3.79 -8.70
N CYS A 25 -0.97 -2.70 -9.28
CA CYS A 25 -0.94 -2.53 -10.74
C CYS A 25 -0.06 -3.59 -11.43
N ALA A 26 1.01 -4.01 -10.77
CA ALA A 26 1.87 -5.10 -11.24
C ALA A 26 1.23 -6.48 -11.03
N SER A 27 0.29 -6.61 -10.09
CA SER A 27 -0.44 -7.84 -9.85
C SER A 27 -1.48 -8.07 -10.95
N HIS A 28 -1.39 -9.21 -11.64
CA HIS A 28 -2.29 -9.56 -12.75
C HIS A 28 -3.77 -9.68 -12.32
N ARG A 29 -4.65 -9.99 -13.30
CA ARG A 29 -6.14 -10.03 -13.20
C ARG A 29 -6.74 -10.79 -12.01
N ASN A 30 -5.99 -11.59 -11.27
CA ASN A 30 -6.49 -12.40 -10.17
C ASN A 30 -6.61 -11.64 -8.83
N GLY A 31 -6.11 -10.41 -8.75
CA GLY A 31 -6.06 -9.62 -7.52
C GLY A 31 -5.03 -10.16 -6.52
N SER A 32 -4.75 -9.39 -5.47
CA SER A 32 -3.72 -9.71 -4.47
C SER A 32 -4.25 -9.59 -3.05
N THR A 33 -3.79 -10.47 -2.16
CA THR A 33 -4.06 -10.32 -0.72
C THR A 33 -3.11 -9.31 -0.09
N SER A 34 -3.45 -8.78 1.09
CA SER A 34 -2.53 -7.92 1.85
C SER A 34 -1.20 -8.61 2.15
N VAL A 35 -1.23 -9.92 2.41
CA VAL A 35 -0.04 -10.77 2.63
C VAL A 35 0.84 -10.85 1.37
N ASP A 36 0.24 -11.03 0.19
CA ASP A 36 0.98 -11.09 -1.08
C ASP A 36 1.66 -9.75 -1.40
N ILE A 37 0.96 -8.65 -1.14
CA ILE A 37 1.47 -7.30 -1.34
C ILE A 37 2.61 -7.03 -0.35
N THR A 38 2.44 -7.34 0.94
CA THR A 38 3.49 -7.24 1.95
C THR A 38 4.74 -8.03 1.57
N ARG A 39 4.58 -9.28 1.11
CA ARG A 39 5.70 -10.12 0.64
C ARG A 39 6.42 -9.48 -0.55
N SER A 40 5.65 -8.97 -1.51
CA SER A 40 6.20 -8.30 -2.71
C SER A 40 7.01 -7.05 -2.34
N LEU A 41 6.50 -6.25 -1.41
CA LEU A 41 7.19 -5.07 -0.88
C LEU A 41 8.46 -5.45 -0.12
N GLY A 42 8.42 -6.52 0.67
CA GLY A 42 9.60 -7.05 1.36
C GLY A 42 10.72 -7.47 0.41
N GLY A 43 10.38 -7.96 -0.79
CA GLY A 43 11.38 -8.28 -1.83
C GLY A 43 11.97 -7.06 -2.54
N LEU A 44 11.30 -5.91 -2.49
CA LEU A 44 11.78 -4.64 -3.06
C LEU A 44 12.54 -3.79 -2.05
N ALA A 45 12.37 -4.06 -0.75
CA ALA A 45 13.03 -3.36 0.33
C ALA A 45 14.43 -3.93 0.60
N PRO A 46 15.42 -3.10 0.96
CA PRO A 46 16.70 -3.59 1.45
C PRO A 46 16.49 -4.50 2.67
N VAL A 47 17.27 -5.58 2.77
CA VAL A 47 17.14 -6.81 3.61
C VAL A 47 16.82 -6.61 5.11
N HIS A 48 16.85 -5.38 5.64
CA HIS A 48 16.61 -5.07 7.05
C HIS A 48 15.48 -4.06 7.29
N ALA A 49 14.73 -3.71 6.26
CA ALA A 49 13.60 -2.80 6.36
C ALA A 49 12.32 -3.59 6.66
N ASP A 50 12.04 -3.88 7.93
CA ASP A 50 10.72 -4.35 8.41
C ASP A 50 9.65 -3.24 8.33
N ILE A 51 9.80 -2.37 7.32
CA ILE A 51 9.04 -1.15 7.13
C ILE A 51 7.63 -1.50 6.68
N TYR A 52 7.47 -2.51 5.81
CA TYR A 52 6.19 -2.86 5.18
C TYR A 52 5.46 -3.99 5.90
N HIS A 53 5.02 -3.78 7.14
CA HIS A 53 4.20 -4.77 7.84
C HIS A 53 2.75 -4.81 7.32
N GLN A 54 2.07 -5.96 7.46
CA GLN A 54 0.73 -6.20 6.90
C GLN A 54 -0.31 -5.14 7.28
N GLY A 55 -0.37 -4.74 8.56
CA GLY A 55 -1.34 -3.73 9.01
C GLY A 55 -1.15 -2.34 8.36
N MET A 56 0.05 -2.01 7.88
CA MET A 56 0.29 -0.77 7.16
C MET A 56 -0.19 -0.88 5.71
N VAL A 57 0.04 -2.02 5.08
CA VAL A 57 -0.50 -2.32 3.75
C VAL A 57 -2.03 -2.31 3.75
N GLU A 58 -2.67 -2.86 4.79
CA GLU A 58 -4.13 -2.84 4.93
C GLU A 58 -4.69 -1.42 5.04
N ARG A 59 -4.08 -0.55 5.85
CA ARG A 59 -4.50 0.87 5.93
C ARG A 59 -4.34 1.59 4.58
N ALA A 60 -3.23 1.35 3.88
CA ALA A 60 -3.00 1.94 2.57
C ALA A 60 -4.05 1.47 1.54
N LEU A 61 -4.45 0.20 1.60
CA LEU A 61 -5.49 -0.35 0.73
C LEU A 61 -6.87 0.26 1.04
N GLU A 62 -7.19 0.50 2.31
CA GLU A 62 -8.41 1.20 2.71
C GLU A 62 -8.42 2.67 2.26
N ASP A 63 -7.28 3.36 2.35
CA ASP A 63 -7.12 4.71 1.80
C ASP A 63 -7.36 4.72 0.29
N LEU A 64 -6.68 3.83 -0.44
CA LEU A 64 -6.82 3.71 -1.90
C LEU A 64 -8.24 3.32 -2.32
N GLN A 65 -8.95 2.55 -1.50
CA GLN A 65 -10.35 2.22 -1.74
C GLN A 65 -11.25 3.43 -1.56
N ARG A 66 -11.02 4.24 -0.51
CA ARG A 66 -11.71 5.52 -0.32
C ARG A 66 -11.46 6.48 -1.47
N GLU A 67 -10.26 6.44 -2.07
CA GLU A 67 -9.91 7.20 -3.27
C GLU A 67 -10.51 6.62 -4.58
N GLY A 68 -11.18 5.46 -4.52
CA GLY A 68 -11.77 4.80 -5.70
C GLY A 68 -10.76 4.16 -6.65
N ARG A 69 -9.52 3.91 -6.19
CA ARG A 69 -8.43 3.36 -7.01
C ARG A 69 -8.31 1.84 -6.95
N VAL A 70 -8.81 1.25 -5.87
CA VAL A 70 -8.84 -0.20 -5.68
C VAL A 70 -10.19 -0.65 -5.14
N ALA A 71 -10.55 -1.90 -5.41
CA ALA A 71 -11.75 -2.53 -4.91
C ALA A 71 -11.39 -3.83 -4.19
N ARG A 72 -12.18 -4.17 -3.16
CA ARG A 72 -12.02 -5.40 -2.39
C ARG A 72 -13.10 -6.41 -2.74
N ALA A 73 -12.71 -7.65 -3.03
CA ALA A 73 -13.62 -8.79 -3.11
C ALA A 73 -13.09 -9.93 -2.22
N GLY A 74 -13.77 -10.17 -1.10
CA GLY A 74 -13.30 -11.10 -0.07
C GLY A 74 -11.97 -10.66 0.54
N SER A 75 -10.94 -11.50 0.45
CA SER A 75 -9.58 -11.24 0.92
C SER A 75 -8.67 -10.59 -0.12
N ARG A 76 -9.16 -10.38 -1.36
CA ARG A 76 -8.37 -9.88 -2.48
C ARG A 76 -8.70 -8.45 -2.85
N TRP A 77 -7.65 -7.75 -3.28
CA TRP A 77 -7.68 -6.38 -3.74
C TRP A 77 -7.40 -6.34 -5.24
N TYR A 78 -8.18 -5.52 -5.93
CA TYR A 78 -8.17 -5.36 -7.38
C TYR A 78 -7.98 -3.90 -7.71
N ARG A 79 -7.28 -3.60 -8.80
CA ARG A 79 -7.27 -2.25 -9.36
C ARG A 79 -8.65 -1.94 -9.93
N VAL A 80 -9.13 -0.71 -9.72
CA VAL A 80 -10.31 -0.14 -10.40
C VAL A 80 -9.89 0.48 -11.74
#